data_AF-A0A0G1TVE0-F1
#
_entry.id   AF-A0A0G1TVE0-F1
#
_cell.length_a   1.000
_cell.length_b   1.000
_cell.length_c   1.000
_cell.angle_alpha   90.00
_cell.angle_beta   90.00
_cell.angle_gamma   90.00
#
_symmetry.space_group_name_H-M   'P 1'
#
loop_
_entity.id
_entity.type
_entity.pdbx_description
1 polymer ?
#
loop_
_entity_poly.entity_id
_entity_poly.type
_entity_poly.pdbx_seq_one_letter_code
_entity_poly.pdbx_strand_id
1 'polypeptide(L)'
;MIILNNIDVVMVKHYFDAHTAGIYSALVTVGKVLLFGAGTVSVVMFPQISELTAKNISYKSKFKQFLVIQVALILAGIAVFSVMPYFVTNALFGSKFILAAQYLPAFSVFVGLYVLINFMTLFMIAIDKHSIFIVQLPVILLQVILIYLFHTSLNQIILVNITVTALALLLIVLYYVRYVGFSNNSGIQKTALN
;
A
#
# COMPACT_ATOMS: atom_id res chain seq x y z
N MET A 1 -6.26 7.47 -0.39
CA MET A 1 -4.88 7.13 -0.76
C MET A 1 -3.86 7.89 0.06
N ILE A 2 -3.49 9.12 -0.31
CA ILE A 2 -2.35 9.84 0.28
C ILE A 2 -2.47 10.03 1.80
N ILE A 3 -3.70 10.24 2.30
CA ILE A 3 -3.96 10.41 3.74
C ILE A 3 -3.55 9.16 4.55
N LEU A 4 -3.89 7.96 4.08
CA LEU A 4 -3.62 6.68 4.78
C LEU A 4 -2.11 6.47 5.05
N ASN A 5 -1.24 7.02 4.20
CA ASN A 5 0.21 6.90 4.29
C ASN A 5 0.90 8.05 5.05
N ASN A 6 0.18 9.13 5.38
CA ASN A 6 0.81 10.31 6.01
C ASN A 6 0.10 10.79 7.28
N ILE A 7 -1.11 10.31 7.58
CA ILE A 7 -1.85 10.74 8.77
C ILE A 7 -1.15 10.34 10.06
N ASP A 8 -0.49 9.19 10.06
CA ASP A 8 0.34 8.69 11.15
C ASP A 8 1.48 9.65 11.50
N VAL A 9 2.14 10.27 10.52
CA VAL A 9 3.19 11.28 10.74
C VAL A 9 2.64 12.49 11.50
N VAL A 10 1.45 12.95 11.14
CA VAL A 10 0.78 14.07 11.82
C VAL A 10 0.46 13.69 13.27
N MET A 11 -0.05 12.48 13.50
CA MET A 11 -0.37 11.99 14.83
C MET A 11 0.88 11.77 15.69
N VAL A 12 1.95 11.20 15.13
CA VAL A 12 3.23 11.05 15.86
C VAL A 12 3.79 12.41 16.27
N LYS A 13 3.76 13.41 15.38
CA LYS A 13 4.19 14.77 15.71
C LYS A 13 3.34 15.43 16.81
N HIS A 14 2.08 15.03 16.93
CA HIS A 14 1.17 15.55 17.94
C HIS A 14 1.37 14.89 19.31
N TYR A 15 1.57 13.57 19.36
CA TYR A 15 1.62 12.81 20.61
C TYR A 15 3.03 12.63 21.20
N PHE A 16 4.09 12.73 20.39
CA PHE A 16 5.46 12.49 20.84
C PHE A 16 6.29 13.77 20.86
N ASP A 17 7.37 13.73 21.63
CA ASP A 17 8.37 14.79 21.65
C ASP A 17 9.08 14.93 20.29
N ALA A 18 9.71 16.09 20.07
CA ALA A 18 10.34 16.43 18.79
C ALA A 18 11.44 15.44 18.36
N HIS A 19 12.17 14.84 19.31
CA HIS A 19 13.23 13.88 19.00
C HIS A 19 12.63 12.55 18.51
N THR A 20 11.64 12.00 19.22
CA THR A 20 10.94 10.78 18.80
C THR A 20 10.21 10.95 17.46
N ALA A 21 9.54 12.10 17.26
CA ALA A 21 8.91 12.43 15.98
C ALA A 21 9.92 12.58 14.83
N GLY A 22 11.13 13.09 15.12
CA GLY A 22 12.25 13.14 14.19
C GLY A 22 12.73 11.76 13.75
N ILE A 23 12.87 10.82 14.70
CA ILE A 23 13.20 9.41 14.41
C ILE A 23 12.14 8.78 13.50
N TYR A 24 10.85 8.98 13.80
CA TYR A 24 9.77 8.46 12.98
C TYR A 24 9.74 9.09 11.57
N SER A 25 10.03 10.39 11.46
CA SER A 25 10.11 11.07 10.17
C SER A 25 11.25 10.51 9.30
N ALA A 26 12.39 10.18 9.90
CA ALA A 26 13.48 9.49 9.20
C ALA A 26 13.05 8.09 8.74
N LEU A 27 12.40 7.31 9.61
CA LEU A 27 11.83 6.00 9.27
C LEU A 27 10.89 6.08 8.06
N VAL A 28 9.94 7.02 8.09
CA VAL A 28 8.99 7.26 6.99
C VAL A 28 9.71 7.62 5.70
N THR A 29 10.76 8.43 5.79
CA THR A 29 11.52 8.86 4.62
C THR A 29 12.34 7.71 4.02
N VAL A 30 12.94 6.84 4.84
CA VAL A 30 13.55 5.58 4.35
C VAL A 30 12.48 4.71 3.67
N GLY A 31 11.31 4.56 4.30
CA GLY A 31 10.19 3.80 3.75
C GLY A 31 9.73 4.30 2.38
N LYS A 32 9.85 5.62 2.11
CA LYS A 32 9.50 6.19 0.80
C LYS A 32 10.34 5.63 -0.36
N VAL A 33 11.54 5.11 -0.10
CA VAL A 33 12.34 4.42 -1.12
C VAL A 33 11.60 3.19 -1.64
N LEU A 34 11.04 2.37 -0.74
CA LEU A 34 10.21 1.23 -1.11
C LEU A 34 8.91 1.68 -1.80
N LEU A 35 8.26 2.72 -1.25
CA LEU A 35 7.04 3.28 -1.81
C LEU A 35 7.19 3.68 -3.28
N PHE A 36 8.20 4.50 -3.58
CA PHE A 36 8.42 5.01 -4.94
C PHE A 36 9.04 3.94 -5.84
N GLY A 37 10.01 3.16 -5.34
CA GLY A 37 10.66 2.11 -6.10
C GLY A 37 9.66 1.04 -6.57
N ALA A 38 8.90 0.45 -5.65
CA ALA A 38 7.90 -0.54 -6.00
C ALA A 38 6.65 0.08 -6.66
N GLY A 39 6.34 1.35 -6.38
CA GLY A 39 5.21 2.06 -6.98
C GLY A 39 5.33 2.31 -8.49
N THR A 40 6.54 2.26 -9.06
CA THR A 40 6.78 2.41 -10.51
C THR A 40 5.96 1.43 -11.36
N VAL A 41 5.76 0.20 -10.87
CA VAL A 41 4.96 -0.82 -11.57
C VAL A 41 3.54 -0.32 -11.80
N SER A 42 2.97 0.40 -10.84
CA SER A 42 1.61 0.94 -10.95
C SER A 42 1.50 2.01 -12.04
N VAL A 43 2.54 2.84 -12.19
CA VAL A 43 2.60 3.90 -13.22
C VAL A 43 2.61 3.31 -14.62
N VAL A 44 3.33 2.19 -14.82
CA VAL A 44 3.42 1.49 -16.10
C VAL A 44 2.17 0.65 -16.38
N MET A 45 1.63 0.01 -15.35
CA MET A 45 0.44 -0.84 -15.44
C MET A 45 -0.80 -0.05 -15.83
N PHE A 46 -1.00 1.14 -15.24
CA PHE A 46 -2.20 1.95 -15.44
C PHE A 46 -2.56 2.20 -16.93
N PRO A 47 -1.72 2.89 -17.74
CA PRO A 47 -2.08 3.18 -19.14
C PRO A 47 -2.25 1.92 -19.99
N GLN A 48 -1.47 0.87 -19.70
CA GLN A 48 -1.51 -0.38 -20.46
C GLN A 48 -2.78 -1.20 -20.20
N ILE A 49 -3.31 -1.16 -18.98
CA ILE A 49 -4.58 -1.79 -18.64
C ILE A 49 -5.74 -0.95 -19.17
N SER A 50 -5.68 0.38 -19.02
CA SER A 50 -6.70 1.29 -19.56
C SER A 50 -6.88 1.14 -21.07
N GLU A 51 -5.79 1.00 -21.83
CA GLU A 51 -5.84 0.77 -23.27
C GLU A 51 -6.55 -0.55 -23.62
N LEU A 52 -6.23 -1.64 -22.91
CA LEU A 52 -6.89 -2.94 -23.13
C LEU A 52 -8.37 -2.87 -22.77
N THR A 53 -8.73 -2.21 -21.66
CA THR A 53 -10.13 -1.98 -21.28
C THR A 53 -10.87 -1.20 -22.36
N ALA A 54 -10.31 -0.09 -22.85
CA ALA A 54 -10.94 0.74 -23.89
C ALA A 54 -11.15 -0.04 -25.20
N LYS A 55 -10.24 -0.96 -25.53
CA LYS A 55 -10.35 -1.85 -26.70
C LYS A 55 -11.22 -3.09 -26.47
N ASN A 56 -11.81 -3.26 -25.28
CA ASN A 56 -12.52 -4.48 -24.87
C ASN A 56 -11.69 -5.77 -25.02
N ILE A 57 -10.36 -5.66 -24.92
CA ILE A 57 -9.43 -6.79 -24.96
C ILE A 57 -9.20 -7.30 -23.54
N SER A 58 -9.08 -8.61 -23.39
CA SER A 58 -8.80 -9.23 -22.08
C SER A 58 -7.50 -8.70 -21.47
N TYR A 59 -7.61 -8.03 -20.32
CA TYR A 59 -6.48 -7.52 -19.53
C TYR A 59 -5.98 -8.51 -18.46
N LYS A 60 -6.69 -9.63 -18.23
CA LYS A 60 -6.47 -10.53 -17.08
C LYS A 60 -5.04 -11.08 -17.01
N SER A 61 -4.49 -11.54 -18.14
CA SER A 61 -3.13 -12.08 -18.20
C SER A 61 -2.07 -11.01 -17.90
N LYS A 62 -2.23 -9.83 -18.50
CA LYS A 62 -1.32 -8.70 -18.32
C LYS A 62 -1.36 -8.17 -16.89
N PHE A 63 -2.54 -8.07 -16.29
CA PHE A 63 -2.70 -7.74 -14.88
C PHE A 63 -1.97 -8.75 -13.97
N LYS A 64 -2.12 -10.06 -14.22
CA LYS A 64 -1.41 -11.10 -13.44
C LYS A 64 0.10 -10.92 -13.51
N GLN A 65 0.66 -10.60 -14.68
CA GLN A 65 2.09 -10.32 -14.83
C GLN A 65 2.54 -9.12 -13.97
N PHE A 66 1.82 -8.00 -14.06
CA PHE A 66 2.11 -6.82 -13.24
C PHE A 66 1.98 -7.11 -11.74
N LEU A 67 0.97 -7.88 -11.33
CA LEU A 67 0.75 -8.25 -9.94
C LEU A 67 1.91 -9.09 -9.39
N VAL A 68 2.40 -10.07 -10.16
CA VAL A 68 3.57 -10.88 -9.78
C VAL A 68 4.81 -10.01 -9.60
N ILE A 69 5.09 -9.11 -10.56
CA ILE A 69 6.21 -8.17 -10.47
C ILE A 69 6.07 -7.25 -9.24
N GLN A 70 4.87 -6.72 -9.01
CA GLN A 70 4.58 -5.83 -7.89
C GLN A 70 4.84 -6.52 -6.55
N VAL A 71 4.34 -7.75 -6.38
CA VAL A 71 4.55 -8.54 -5.15
C VAL A 71 6.01 -8.90 -4.99
N ALA A 72 6.71 -9.31 -6.07
CA ALA A 72 8.12 -9.63 -6.01
C ALA A 72 8.98 -8.42 -5.57
N LEU A 73 8.72 -7.22 -6.10
CA LEU A 73 9.42 -6.00 -5.68
C LEU A 73 9.14 -5.62 -4.23
N ILE A 74 7.89 -5.75 -3.78
CA ILE A 74 7.53 -5.50 -2.37
C ILE A 74 8.27 -6.46 -1.45
N LEU A 75 8.24 -7.77 -1.75
CA LEU A 75 8.92 -8.78 -0.94
C LEU A 75 10.43 -8.58 -0.93
N ALA A 76 11.03 -8.25 -2.07
CA ALA A 76 12.46 -7.94 -2.16
C ALA A 76 12.82 -6.71 -1.30
N GLY A 77 12.01 -5.64 -1.36
CA GLY A 77 12.21 -4.44 -0.55
C GLY A 77 12.09 -4.72 0.95
N ILE A 78 11.06 -5.46 1.37
CA ILE A 78 10.88 -5.91 2.76
C ILE A 78 12.07 -6.76 3.21
N ALA A 79 12.55 -7.68 2.37
CA ALA A 79 13.70 -8.53 2.68
C ALA A 79 14.98 -7.70 2.91
N VAL A 80 15.28 -6.75 2.02
CA VAL A 80 16.43 -5.84 2.19
C VAL A 80 16.30 -5.04 3.49
N PHE A 81 15.13 -4.46 3.74
CA PHE A 81 14.88 -3.64 4.93
C PHE A 81 14.88 -4.46 6.22
N SER A 82 14.62 -5.78 6.15
CA SER A 82 14.64 -6.68 7.30
C SER A 82 16.03 -7.27 7.58
N VAL A 83 16.80 -7.59 6.54
CA VAL A 83 18.13 -8.20 6.67
C VAL A 83 19.20 -7.19 7.03
N MET A 84 19.12 -5.97 6.47
CA MET A 84 20.15 -4.94 6.65
C MET A 84 19.60 -3.56 7.02
N PRO A 85 18.70 -3.44 8.04
CA PRO A 85 18.06 -2.18 8.38
C PRO A 85 19.05 -1.09 8.78
N TYR A 86 20.03 -1.43 9.61
CA TYR A 86 21.04 -0.48 10.09
C TYR A 86 21.91 0.07 8.97
N PHE A 87 22.29 -0.77 8.00
CA PHE A 87 23.07 -0.33 6.84
C PHE A 87 22.25 0.65 5.99
N VAL A 88 20.99 0.30 5.66
CA VAL A 88 20.11 1.15 4.85
C VAL A 88 19.87 2.49 5.53
N THR A 89 19.50 2.49 6.81
CA THR A 89 19.25 3.73 7.55
C THR A 89 20.51 4.59 7.67
N ASN A 90 21.66 3.99 7.97
CA ASN A 90 22.91 4.73 8.11
C ASN A 90 23.42 5.29 6.77
N ALA A 91 23.30 4.52 5.68
CA ALA A 91 23.71 4.96 4.35
C ALA A 91 22.87 6.14 3.84
N LEU A 92 21.57 6.17 4.16
CA LEU A 92 20.65 7.20 3.68
C LEU A 92 20.56 8.44 4.59
N PHE A 93 20.67 8.26 5.91
CA PHE A 93 20.41 9.33 6.90
C PHE A 93 21.53 9.52 7.94
N GLY A 94 22.53 8.64 7.96
CA GLY A 94 23.65 8.69 8.90
C GLY A 94 23.30 8.21 10.31
N SER A 95 24.32 8.22 11.17
CA SER A 95 24.27 7.62 12.52
C SER A 95 23.28 8.29 13.46
N LYS A 96 22.97 9.58 13.22
CA LYS A 96 22.00 10.35 14.01
C LYS A 96 20.60 9.74 14.01
N PHE A 97 20.23 8.99 12.97
CA PHE A 97 18.91 8.37 12.82
C PHE A 97 18.95 6.84 12.95
N ILE A 98 20.03 6.27 13.48
CA ILE A 98 20.18 4.82 13.58
C ILE A 98 19.09 4.16 14.42
N LEU A 99 18.48 4.90 15.36
CA LEU A 99 17.33 4.44 16.14
C LEU A 99 16.08 4.19 15.29
N ALA A 100 15.97 4.74 14.08
CA ALA A 100 14.90 4.42 13.14
C ALA A 100 15.05 3.00 12.58
N ALA A 101 16.27 2.47 12.49
CA ALA A 101 16.55 1.17 11.88
C ALA A 101 15.81 0.02 12.58
N GLN A 102 15.64 0.08 13.90
CA GLN A 102 14.93 -0.96 14.65
C GLN A 102 13.46 -1.11 14.23
N TYR A 103 12.85 -0.03 13.72
CA TYR A 103 11.45 0.00 13.29
C TYR A 103 11.30 -0.32 11.79
N LEU A 104 12.39 -0.27 11.03
CA LEU A 104 12.37 -0.38 9.58
C LEU A 104 11.78 -1.71 9.07
N PRO A 105 12.07 -2.89 9.67
CA PRO A 105 11.48 -4.14 9.20
C PRO A 105 9.95 -4.13 9.27
N ALA A 106 9.37 -3.78 10.43
CA ALA A 106 7.92 -3.71 10.60
C ALA A 106 7.29 -2.60 9.74
N PHE A 107 7.93 -1.43 9.69
CA PHE A 107 7.45 -0.32 8.87
C PHE A 107 7.47 -0.65 7.37
N SER A 108 8.43 -1.44 6.90
CA SER A 108 8.49 -1.88 5.50
C SER A 108 7.30 -2.74 5.10
N VAL A 109 6.75 -3.54 6.03
CA VAL A 109 5.52 -4.32 5.80
C VAL A 109 4.33 -3.38 5.60
N PHE A 110 4.17 -2.37 6.46
CA PHE A 110 3.15 -1.35 6.30
C PHE A 110 3.25 -0.66 4.94
N VAL A 111 4.44 -0.21 4.55
CA VAL A 111 4.66 0.44 3.24
C VAL A 111 4.36 -0.52 2.09
N GLY A 112 4.79 -1.78 2.19
CA GLY A 112 4.51 -2.81 1.19
C GLY A 112 3.02 -3.06 0.98
N LEU A 113 2.25 -3.16 2.06
CA LEU A 113 0.79 -3.28 2.01
C LEU A 113 0.17 -2.04 1.36
N TYR A 114 0.62 -0.84 1.73
CA TYR A 114 0.16 0.40 1.13
C TYR A 114 0.46 0.49 -0.37
N VAL A 115 1.65 0.08 -0.82
CA VAL A 115 2.00 0.01 -2.25
C VAL A 115 1.04 -0.92 -2.98
N LEU A 116 0.73 -2.09 -2.41
CA LEU A 116 -0.17 -3.04 -3.04
C LEU A 116 -1.62 -2.53 -3.09
N ILE A 117 -2.09 -1.83 -2.05
CA ILE A 117 -3.38 -1.12 -2.03
C ILE A 117 -3.44 -0.10 -3.17
N ASN A 118 -2.37 0.68 -3.35
CA ASN A 118 -2.29 1.68 -4.41
C ASN A 118 -2.32 1.03 -5.80
N PHE A 119 -1.53 -0.03 -6.00
CA PHE A 119 -1.51 -0.82 -7.22
C PHE A 119 -2.91 -1.36 -7.58
N MET A 120 -3.58 -2.01 -6.63
CA MET A 120 -4.91 -2.59 -6.84
C MET A 120 -5.96 -1.52 -7.15
N THR A 121 -5.87 -0.37 -6.51
CA THR A 121 -6.81 0.73 -6.75
C THR A 121 -6.58 1.37 -8.11
N LEU A 122 -5.33 1.62 -8.50
CA LEU A 122 -5.01 2.12 -9.84
C LEU A 122 -5.47 1.15 -10.92
N PHE A 123 -5.31 -0.16 -10.69
CA PHE A 123 -5.87 -1.18 -11.56
C PHE A 123 -7.41 -1.10 -11.66
N MET A 124 -8.12 -0.96 -10.54
CA MET A 124 -9.59 -0.77 -10.53
C MET A 124 -10.02 0.48 -11.31
N ILE A 125 -9.30 1.59 -11.14
CA ILE A 125 -9.56 2.82 -11.90
C ILE A 125 -9.29 2.60 -13.39
N ALA A 126 -8.24 1.85 -13.75
CA ALA A 126 -7.90 1.53 -15.14
C ALA A 126 -8.96 0.65 -15.85
N ILE A 127 -9.85 0.00 -15.10
CA ILE A 127 -10.98 -0.76 -15.63
C ILE A 127 -12.35 -0.06 -15.38
N ASP A 128 -12.32 1.27 -15.22
CA ASP A 128 -13.48 2.15 -15.01
C ASP A 128 -14.29 1.83 -13.72
N LYS A 129 -13.60 1.39 -12.65
CA LYS A 129 -14.21 1.15 -11.32
C LYS A 129 -13.73 2.15 -10.30
N HIS A 130 -14.37 3.32 -10.28
CA HIS A 130 -14.04 4.41 -9.37
C HIS A 130 -14.65 4.26 -7.96
N SER A 131 -15.66 3.43 -7.76
CA SER A 131 -16.31 3.27 -6.44
C SER A 131 -15.40 2.68 -5.36
N ILE A 132 -14.20 2.22 -5.71
CA ILE A 132 -13.19 1.70 -4.79
C ILE A 132 -12.79 2.69 -3.68
N PHE A 133 -12.91 4.00 -3.93
CA PHE A 133 -12.62 5.03 -2.91
C PHE A 133 -13.54 4.95 -1.70
N ILE A 134 -14.80 4.53 -1.87
CA ILE A 134 -15.78 4.39 -0.79
C ILE A 134 -15.31 3.34 0.23
N VAL A 135 -14.62 2.30 -0.23
CA VAL A 135 -14.07 1.24 0.63
C VAL A 135 -12.92 1.76 1.50
N GLN A 136 -12.18 2.79 1.06
CA GLN A 136 -11.00 3.30 1.77
C GLN A 136 -11.31 4.35 2.84
N LEU A 137 -12.41 5.10 2.71
CA LEU A 137 -12.79 6.13 3.69
C LEU A 137 -12.92 5.61 5.14
N PRO A 138 -13.67 4.52 5.42
CA PRO A 138 -13.82 4.03 6.78
C PRO A 138 -12.50 3.51 7.37
N VAL A 139 -11.60 2.98 6.54
CA VAL A 139 -10.27 2.53 6.95
C VAL A 139 -9.43 3.69 7.48
N ILE A 140 -9.47 4.85 6.83
CA ILE A 140 -8.72 6.03 7.27
C ILE A 140 -9.23 6.50 8.63
N LEU A 141 -10.55 6.55 8.81
CA LEU A 141 -11.15 6.92 10.11
C LEU A 141 -10.77 5.91 11.19
N LEU A 142 -10.77 4.61 10.87
CA LEU A 142 -10.36 3.56 11.78
C LEU A 142 -8.87 3.71 12.17
N GLN A 143 -7.98 4.08 11.25
CA GLN A 143 -6.58 4.37 11.56
C GLN A 143 -6.45 5.47 12.60
N VAL A 144 -7.14 6.59 12.39
CA VAL A 144 -7.10 7.73 13.32
C VAL A 144 -7.63 7.32 14.70
N ILE A 145 -8.76 6.61 14.75
CA ILE A 145 -9.33 6.14 16.02
C ILE A 145 -8.37 5.18 16.73
N LEU A 146 -7.79 4.22 16.02
CA LEU A 146 -6.89 3.26 16.63
C LEU A 146 -5.57 3.89 17.09
N ILE A 147 -4.99 4.83 16.34
CA ILE A 147 -3.80 5.56 16.83
C ILE A 147 -4.16 6.42 18.03
N TYR A 148 -5.33 7.09 18.02
CA TYR A 148 -5.81 7.84 19.19
C TYR A 148 -5.89 6.96 20.45
N LEU A 149 -6.35 5.72 20.33
CA LEU A 149 -6.42 4.77 21.45
C LEU A 149 -5.07 4.11 21.79
N PHE A 150 -4.18 3.92 20.81
CA PHE A 150 -2.94 3.15 20.92
C PHE A 150 -1.71 3.91 20.41
N HIS A 151 -1.24 4.91 21.16
CA HIS A 151 -0.08 5.75 20.80
C HIS A 151 1.02 5.81 21.89
N THR A 152 1.12 4.82 22.77
CA THR A 152 2.12 4.86 23.85
C THR A 152 3.56 4.62 23.38
N SER A 153 3.74 4.04 22.19
CA SER A 153 5.06 3.83 21.57
C SER A 153 4.97 3.80 20.04
N LEU A 154 6.10 4.04 19.37
CA LEU A 154 6.18 3.94 17.89
C LEU A 154 5.82 2.54 17.39
N ASN A 155 6.15 1.48 18.14
CA ASN A 155 5.76 0.11 17.80
C ASN A 155 4.24 -0.07 17.74
N GLN A 156 3.50 0.54 18.66
CA GLN A 156 2.03 0.49 18.63
C GLN A 156 1.47 1.17 17.38
N ILE A 157 1.99 2.34 17.03
CA ILE A 157 1.56 3.08 15.83
C ILE A 157 1.83 2.26 14.56
N ILE A 158 3.03 1.68 14.46
CA ILE A 158 3.40 0.83 13.32
C ILE A 158 2.48 -0.39 13.23
N LEU A 159 2.18 -1.04 14.37
CA LEU A 159 1.28 -2.19 14.40
C LEU A 159 -0.15 -1.81 13.98
N VAL A 160 -0.66 -0.66 14.44
CA VAL A 160 -1.95 -0.12 14.00
C VAL A 160 -1.94 0.11 12.48
N ASN A 161 -0.89 0.74 11.95
CA ASN A 161 -0.72 0.98 10.53
C ASN A 161 -0.74 -0.31 9.70
N ILE A 162 0.00 -1.35 10.13
CA ILE A 162 0.01 -2.67 9.48
C ILE A 162 -1.39 -3.28 9.53
N THR A 163 -2.04 -3.28 10.69
CA THR A 163 -3.36 -3.91 10.88
C THR A 163 -4.41 -3.26 10.00
N VAL A 164 -4.45 -1.93 9.99
CA VAL A 164 -5.43 -1.15 9.22
C VAL A 164 -5.19 -1.29 7.73
N THR A 165 -3.93 -1.25 7.27
CA THR A 165 -3.62 -1.47 5.85
C THR A 165 -3.87 -2.92 5.42
N ALA A 166 -3.61 -3.92 6.27
CA ALA A 166 -3.95 -5.30 5.98
C ALA A 166 -5.47 -5.48 5.81
N LEU A 167 -6.27 -4.88 6.70
CA LEU A 167 -7.72 -4.85 6.57
C LEU A 167 -8.16 -4.14 5.28
N ALA A 168 -7.57 -3.00 4.96
CA ALA A 168 -7.87 -2.26 3.73
C ALA A 168 -7.60 -3.10 2.48
N LEU A 169 -6.44 -3.78 2.44
CA LEU A 169 -6.07 -4.68 1.35
C LEU A 169 -7.07 -5.83 1.22
N LEU A 170 -7.46 -6.44 2.34
CA LEU A 170 -8.48 -7.50 2.35
C LEU A 170 -9.80 -7.00 1.74
N LEU A 171 -10.29 -5.83 2.16
CA LEU A 171 -11.52 -5.26 1.63
C LEU A 171 -11.45 -4.97 0.12
N ILE A 172 -10.31 -4.47 -0.36
CA ILE A 172 -10.06 -4.23 -1.80
C ILE A 172 -10.03 -5.55 -2.58
N VAL A 173 -9.38 -6.58 -2.04
CA VAL A 173 -9.34 -7.91 -2.68
C VAL A 173 -10.73 -8.54 -2.73
N LEU A 174 -11.51 -8.46 -1.65
CA LEU A 174 -12.90 -8.93 -1.63
C LEU A 174 -13.77 -8.19 -2.65
N TYR A 175 -13.61 -6.86 -2.74
CA TYR A 175 -14.29 -6.05 -3.75
C TYR A 175 -13.90 -6.47 -5.17
N TYR A 176 -12.61 -6.70 -5.42
CA TYR A 176 -12.10 -7.18 -6.70
C TYR A 176 -12.68 -8.55 -7.09
N VAL A 177 -12.63 -9.53 -6.19
CA VAL A 177 -13.13 -10.89 -6.44
C VAL A 177 -14.63 -10.87 -6.71
N ARG A 178 -15.39 -10.09 -5.92
CA ARG A 178 -16.83 -9.90 -6.15
C ARG A 178 -17.07 -9.34 -7.55
N TYR A 179 -16.36 -8.27 -7.92
CA TYR A 179 -16.57 -7.61 -9.20
C TYR A 179 -16.20 -8.49 -10.41
N VAL A 180 -15.01 -9.09 -10.42
CA VAL A 180 -14.55 -9.95 -11.51
C VAL A 180 -15.37 -11.24 -11.58
N GLY A 181 -15.80 -11.77 -10.44
CA GLY A 181 -16.72 -12.92 -10.37
C GLY A 181 -18.07 -12.63 -11.04
N PHE A 182 -18.67 -11.46 -10.79
CA PHE A 182 -19.92 -11.06 -11.43
C PHE A 182 -19.79 -10.79 -12.93
N SER A 183 -18.67 -10.20 -13.39
CA SER A 183 -18.43 -9.95 -14.81
C SER A 183 -18.31 -11.23 -15.65
N ASN A 184 -17.92 -12.36 -15.06
CA ASN A 184 -17.80 -13.63 -15.79
C ASN A 184 -19.19 -14.27 -16.05
N ASN A 185 -20.20 -13.97 -15.23
CA ASN A 185 -21.57 -14.51 -15.39
C ASN A 185 -22.42 -13.74 -16.40
N SER A 186 -22.17 -12.46 -16.63
CA SER A 186 -22.92 -11.67 -17.63
C SER A 186 -22.48 -11.93 -19.07
N GLY A 187 -21.29 -12.51 -19.29
CA GLY A 187 -20.82 -12.95 -20.61
C GLY A 187 -21.52 -14.20 -21.14
N ILE A 188 -21.98 -15.09 -20.25
CA ILE A 188 -22.62 -16.36 -20.64
C ILE A 188 -24.03 -16.11 -21.20
N GLN A 189 -24.75 -15.10 -20.71
CA GLN A 189 -26.11 -14.77 -21.20
C GLN A 189 -26.13 -14.17 -22.62
N LYS A 190 -25.05 -13.53 -23.09
CA LYS A 190 -25.03 -12.94 -24.45
C LYS A 190 -24.74 -13.95 -25.56
N THR A 191 -24.12 -15.09 -25.24
CA THR A 191 -23.87 -16.17 -26.21
C THR A 191 -25.03 -17.15 -26.38
N ALA A 192 -26.07 -17.08 -25.53
CA ALA A 192 -27.25 -17.94 -25.63
C ALA A 192 -28.41 -17.34 -26.46
N LEU A 193 -28.21 -16.13 -27.02
CA LEU A 193 -29.24 -15.38 -27.74
C LEU A 193 -28.85 -15.00 -29.19
N ASN A 194 -27.75 -15.55 -29.71
CA ASN A 194 -27.37 -15.40 -31.12
C ASN A 194 -27.27 -16.77 -31.78
#